data_AF-K2D2P3-F1
#
_entry.id   AF-K2D2P3-F1
#
_cell.length_a   1.000
_cell.length_b   1.000
_cell.length_c   1.000
_cell.angle_alpha   90.00
_cell.angle_beta   90.00
_cell.angle_gamma   90.00
#
_symmetry.space_group_name_H-M   'P 1'
#
loop_
_entity.id
_entity.type
_entity.pdbx_description
1 polymer ?
#
loop_
_entity_poly.entity_id
_entity_poly.type
_entity_poly.pdbx_seq_one_letter_code
_entity_poly.pdbx_strand_id
1 'polypeptide(L)'
;EDLCRVALLAAKVEKPRSAIFIVTDGVCYSTSQIVRLIRTALGKKEATYYLPLSVWYGLAKIGDFAQNIIKKRLPINTQAVHKLFSNAAYSSQFIKNELQFEAQFSLRDMLPFMIQDQKKKDK
;
A
#
# COMPACT_ATOMS: atom_id res chain seq x y z
N GLU A 1 -1.85 -2.40 -14.07
CA GLU A 1 -1.15 -2.80 -15.31
C GLU A 1 0.06 -3.68 -15.02
N ASP A 2 1.05 -3.19 -14.26
CA ASP A 2 2.26 -3.95 -13.92
C ASP A 2 1.98 -5.35 -13.31
N LEU A 3 1.03 -5.45 -12.38
CA LEU A 3 0.63 -6.74 -11.81
C LEU A 3 0.10 -7.73 -12.87
N CYS A 4 -0.68 -7.24 -13.85
CA CYS A 4 -1.19 -8.07 -14.94
C CYS A 4 -0.05 -8.54 -15.84
N ARG A 5 0.92 -7.66 -16.14
CA ARG A 5 2.12 -8.01 -16.91
C ARG A 5 2.93 -9.09 -16.20
N VAL A 6 3.14 -8.96 -14.89
CA VAL A 6 3.79 -10.03 -14.09
C VAL A 6 3.03 -11.33 -14.20
N ALA A 7 1.70 -11.32 -14.01
CA ALA A 7 0.90 -12.54 -14.06
C ALA A 7 1.03 -13.25 -15.42
N LEU A 8 1.05 -12.49 -16.52
CA LEU A 8 1.27 -13.02 -17.87
C LEU A 8 2.69 -13.56 -18.06
N LEU A 9 3.71 -12.89 -17.52
CA LEU A 9 5.10 -13.37 -17.58
C LEU A 9 5.25 -14.68 -16.78
N ALA A 10 4.71 -14.72 -15.56
CA ALA A 10 4.75 -15.90 -14.70
C ALA A 10 4.04 -17.11 -15.35
N ALA A 11 2.93 -16.88 -16.06
CA ALA A 11 2.19 -17.93 -16.77
C ALA A 11 2.96 -18.52 -17.97
N LYS A 12 3.97 -17.82 -18.50
CA LYS A 12 4.77 -18.23 -19.66
C LYS A 12 6.08 -18.93 -19.28
N VAL A 13 6.38 -19.08 -17.98
CA VAL A 13 7.60 -19.75 -17.52
C VAL A 13 7.52 -21.24 -17.82
N GLU A 14 8.45 -21.74 -18.64
CA GLU A 14 8.60 -23.18 -18.87
C GLU A 14 9.14 -23.85 -17.60
N LYS A 15 8.44 -24.88 -17.10
CA LYS A 15 8.71 -25.57 -15.82
C LYS A 15 8.61 -24.64 -14.60
N PRO A 16 7.40 -24.20 -14.23
CA PRO A 16 7.22 -23.32 -13.08
C PRO A 16 7.72 -24.03 -11.81
N ARG A 17 8.74 -23.44 -11.17
CA ARG A 17 9.03 -23.75 -9.76
C ARG A 17 7.85 -23.26 -8.93
N SER A 18 7.54 -23.97 -7.84
CA SER A 18 6.63 -23.49 -6.79
C SER A 18 7.24 -22.27 -6.09
N ALA A 19 7.19 -21.11 -6.75
CA ALA A 19 7.83 -19.89 -6.32
C ALA A 19 6.77 -18.81 -6.05
N ILE A 20 6.98 -18.03 -5.00
CA ILE A 20 6.14 -16.89 -4.65
C ILE A 20 6.86 -15.63 -5.13
N PHE A 21 6.24 -14.91 -6.06
CA PHE A 21 6.77 -13.64 -6.56
C PHE A 21 6.16 -12.47 -5.81
N ILE A 22 7.02 -11.60 -5.27
CA ILE A 22 6.61 -10.32 -4.68
C ILE A 22 6.67 -9.25 -5.77
N VAL A 23 5.53 -8.65 -6.06
CA VAL A 23 5.41 -7.58 -7.04
C VAL A 23 5.38 -6.23 -6.33
N THR A 24 6.38 -5.40 -6.59
CA THR A 24 6.48 -4.02 -6.09
C THR A 24 7.00 -3.11 -7.21
N ASP A 25 6.94 -1.79 -7.01
CA ASP A 25 7.53 -0.82 -7.93
C ASP A 25 9.06 -0.68 -7.79
N GLY A 26 9.69 -1.50 -6.94
CA GLY A 26 11.14 -1.50 -6.69
C GLY A 26 11.64 -0.37 -5.80
N VAL A 27 10.75 0.48 -5.28
CA VAL A 27 11.14 1.61 -4.42
C VAL A 27 10.80 1.29 -2.96
N CYS A 28 11.78 1.46 -2.07
CA CYS A 28 11.57 1.31 -0.63
C CYS A 28 11.06 2.63 -0.03
N TYR A 29 9.78 2.66 0.34
CA TYR A 29 9.18 3.82 0.98
C TYR A 29 9.00 3.62 2.48
N SER A 30 9.29 4.65 3.25
CA SER A 30 8.77 4.77 4.61
C SER A 30 7.30 5.19 4.61
N THR A 31 6.56 4.87 5.67
CA THR A 31 5.18 5.34 5.84
C THR A 31 5.06 6.86 5.77
N SER A 32 6.05 7.60 6.29
CA SER A 32 6.07 9.07 6.21
C SER A 32 6.26 9.58 4.78
N GLN A 33 7.07 8.90 3.96
CA GLN A 33 7.22 9.22 2.53
C GLN A 33 5.92 8.97 1.78
N ILE A 34 5.24 7.84 2.02
CA ILE A 34 3.94 7.54 1.40
C ILE A 34 2.91 8.62 1.77
N VAL A 35 2.81 8.99 3.06
CA VAL A 35 1.90 10.05 3.51
C VAL A 35 2.23 11.39 2.84
N ARG A 36 3.51 11.74 2.70
CA ARG A 36 3.93 12.96 2.00
C ARG A 36 3.48 12.93 0.55
N LEU A 37 3.72 11.84 -0.18
CA LEU A 37 3.29 11.68 -1.58
C LEU A 37 1.78 11.85 -1.73
N ILE A 38 0.98 11.23 -0.86
CA ILE A 38 -0.49 11.37 -0.83
C ILE A 38 -0.89 12.82 -0.61
N ARG A 39 -0.29 13.51 0.35
CA ARG A 39 -0.62 14.91 0.64
C ARG A 39 -0.26 15.82 -0.52
N THR A 40 0.92 15.65 -1.11
CA THR A 40 1.36 16.41 -2.29
C THR A 40 0.39 16.22 -3.46
N ALA A 41 0.01 14.98 -3.77
CA ALA A 41 -0.92 14.70 -4.87
C ALA A 41 -2.35 15.22 -4.60
N LEU A 42 -2.75 15.37 -3.33
CA LEU A 42 -3.99 16.03 -2.92
C LEU A 42 -3.91 17.57 -2.87
N GLY A 43 -2.73 18.17 -3.10
CA GLY A 43 -2.51 19.61 -2.93
C GLY A 43 -2.53 20.08 -1.46
N LYS A 44 -2.30 19.16 -0.51
CA LYS A 44 -2.26 19.45 0.93
C LYS A 44 -0.82 19.76 1.39
N LYS A 45 -0.68 20.67 2.36
CA LYS A 45 0.60 20.95 3.05
C LYS A 45 1.15 19.71 3.73
N GLU A 46 2.45 19.61 3.98
CA GLU A 46 3.02 18.49 4.74
C GLU A 46 2.43 18.37 6.17
N ALA A 47 2.47 17.17 6.74
CA ALA A 47 2.07 16.97 8.12
C ALA A 47 3.24 17.33 9.04
N THR A 48 3.00 18.18 10.04
CA THR A 48 4.02 18.63 11.01
C THR A 48 3.90 17.96 12.37
N TYR A 49 2.90 17.11 12.56
CA TYR A 49 2.59 16.47 13.84
C TYR A 49 2.58 14.96 13.69
N TYR A 50 3.13 14.28 14.69
CA TYR A 50 3.16 12.82 14.77
C TYR A 50 2.58 12.38 16.10
N LEU A 51 1.68 11.41 16.07
CA LEU A 51 1.12 10.82 17.28
C LEU A 51 1.98 9.62 17.70
N PRO A 52 2.26 9.46 19.00
CA PRO A 52 2.88 8.24 19.52
C PRO A 52 2.06 6.99 19.18
N LEU A 53 2.73 5.86 19.01
CA LEU A 53 2.09 4.59 18.65
C LEU A 53 1.03 4.14 19.68
N SER A 54 1.23 4.46 20.96
CA SER A 54 0.27 4.19 22.03
C SER A 54 -1.09 4.86 21.80
N VAL A 55 -1.10 6.08 21.25
CA VAL A 55 -2.33 6.80 20.90
C VAL A 55 -3.08 6.05 19.81
N TRP A 56 -2.36 5.58 18.78
CA TRP A 56 -2.96 4.79 17.70
C TRP A 56 -3.55 3.48 18.21
N TYR A 57 -2.88 2.76 19.11
CA TYR A 57 -3.43 1.55 19.71
C TYR A 57 -4.67 1.82 20.57
N GLY A 58 -4.69 2.93 21.30
CA GLY A 58 -5.89 3.37 22.05
C GLY A 58 -7.08 3.60 21.12
N LEU A 59 -6.88 4.35 20.04
CA LEU A 59 -7.90 4.58 19.02
C LEU A 59 -8.36 3.29 18.35
N ALA A 60 -7.44 2.35 18.11
CA ALA A 60 -7.76 1.05 17.53
C ALA A 60 -8.74 0.24 18.39
N LYS A 61 -8.51 0.19 19.70
CA LYS A 61 -9.41 -0.51 20.66
C LYS A 61 -10.80 0.13 20.72
N ILE A 62 -10.88 1.46 20.70
CA ILE A 62 -12.16 2.18 20.63
C ILE A 62 -12.87 1.84 19.31
N GLY A 63 -12.13 1.79 18.20
CA GLY A 63 -12.63 1.38 16.90
C GLY A 63 -13.18 -0.06 16.88
N ASP A 64 -12.50 -1.02 17.51
CA ASP A 64 -12.98 -2.39 17.62
C ASP A 64 -14.32 -2.46 18.38
N PHE A 65 -14.43 -1.71 19.49
CA PHE A 65 -15.65 -1.64 20.27
C PHE A 65 -16.81 -1.02 19.48
N ALA A 66 -16.57 0.10 18.80
CA ALA A 66 -17.56 0.77 17.98
C ALA A 66 -17.98 -0.08 16.77
N GLN A 67 -17.06 -0.83 16.16
CA GLN A 67 -17.36 -1.78 15.08
C GLN A 67 -18.33 -2.89 15.54
N ASN A 68 -18.18 -3.39 16.77
CA ASN A 68 -19.08 -4.40 17.32
C ASN A 68 -20.50 -3.85 17.55
N ILE A 69 -20.63 -2.56 17.88
CA ILE A 69 -21.92 -1.89 18.05
C ILE A 69 -22.57 -1.60 16.70
N ILE A 70 -21.83 -1.00 15.77
CA ILE A 70 -22.34 -0.51 14.48
C ILE A 70 -22.44 -1.64 13.43
N LYS A 71 -21.84 -2.81 13.72
CA LYS A 71 -21.73 -3.98 12.82
C LYS A 71 -21.16 -3.64 11.44
N LYS A 72 -20.33 -2.58 11.37
CA LYS A 72 -19.61 -2.15 10.17
C LYS A 72 -18.13 -2.03 10.46
N ARG A 73 -17.31 -2.41 9.48
CA ARG A 73 -15.85 -2.31 9.58
C ARG A 73 -15.44 -0.84 9.61
N LEU A 74 -14.79 -0.42 10.69
CA LEU A 74 -14.24 0.92 10.81
C LEU A 74 -12.83 0.99 10.20
N PRO A 75 -12.44 2.15 9.65
CA PRO A 75 -11.13 2.34 9.03
C PRO A 75 -9.97 2.33 10.05
N ILE A 76 -10.27 2.63 11.31
CA ILE A 76 -9.31 2.58 12.43
C ILE A 76 -9.78 1.47 13.36
N ASN A 77 -9.03 0.38 13.40
CA ASN A 77 -9.26 -0.77 14.27
C ASN A 77 -7.92 -1.47 14.53
N THR A 78 -7.86 -2.43 15.46
CA THR A 78 -6.56 -3.02 15.86
C THR A 78 -5.83 -3.69 14.70
N GLN A 79 -6.56 -4.35 13.80
CA GLN A 79 -5.99 -4.99 12.61
C GLN A 79 -5.39 -3.96 11.64
N ALA A 80 -6.08 -2.84 11.40
CA ALA A 80 -5.61 -1.79 10.51
C ALA A 80 -4.35 -1.10 11.06
N VAL A 81 -4.34 -0.77 12.35
CA VAL A 81 -3.17 -0.17 13.02
C VAL A 81 -1.98 -1.13 12.96
N HIS A 82 -2.17 -2.41 13.32
CA HIS A 82 -1.09 -3.40 13.25
C HIS A 82 -0.51 -3.52 11.83
N LYS A 83 -1.37 -3.56 10.79
CA LYS A 83 -0.92 -3.65 9.41
C LYS A 83 -0.15 -2.41 8.94
N LEU A 84 -0.57 -1.21 9.35
CA LEU A 84 0.07 0.05 8.96
C LEU A 84 1.43 0.27 9.62
N PHE A 85 1.60 -0.22 10.85
CA PHE A 85 2.85 -0.05 11.61
C PHE A 85 3.77 -1.29 11.55
N SER A 86 3.31 -2.41 11.00
CA SER A 86 4.19 -3.55 10.72
C SER A 86 5.14 -3.25 9.56
N ASN A 87 6.38 -3.74 9.63
CA ASN A 87 7.33 -3.64 8.53
C ASN A 87 6.84 -4.49 7.35
N ALA A 88 6.46 -3.84 6.26
CA ALA A 88 6.02 -4.47 5.01
C ALA A 88 6.94 -4.11 3.84
N ALA A 89 8.21 -3.80 4.12
CA ALA A 89 9.21 -3.62 3.08
C ALA A 89 9.59 -4.99 2.51
N TYR A 90 9.20 -5.23 1.25
CA TYR A 90 9.51 -6.46 0.53
C TYR A 90 10.43 -6.18 -0.66
N SER A 91 11.32 -7.13 -0.95
CA SER A 91 12.23 -7.04 -2.09
C SER A 91 11.62 -7.61 -3.36
N SER A 92 11.73 -6.88 -4.47
CA SER A 92 11.39 -7.34 -5.82
C SER A 92 12.57 -7.95 -6.58
N GLN A 93 13.71 -8.20 -5.90
CA GLN A 93 14.90 -8.71 -6.56
C GLN A 93 14.69 -10.10 -7.19
N PHE A 94 13.92 -10.96 -6.53
CA PHE A 94 13.66 -12.32 -7.03
C PHE A 94 12.89 -12.31 -8.35
N ILE A 95 11.80 -11.52 -8.43
CA ILE A 95 11.03 -11.40 -9.68
C ILE A 95 11.84 -10.73 -10.80
N LYS A 96 12.70 -9.76 -10.45
CA LYS A 96 13.61 -9.12 -11.41
C LYS A 96 14.58 -10.13 -12.00
N ASN A 97 15.17 -10.99 -11.19
CA ASN A 97 16.13 -11.98 -11.66
C ASN A 97 15.47 -13.11 -12.47
N GLU A 98 14.32 -13.61 -12.02
CA GLU A 98 13.65 -14.77 -12.63
C GLU A 98 12.81 -14.41 -13.86
N LEU A 99 12.07 -13.29 -13.82
CA LEU A 99 11.14 -12.89 -14.88
C LEU A 99 11.64 -11.70 -15.70
N GLN A 100 12.82 -11.15 -15.39
CA GLN A 100 13.34 -9.92 -16.00
C GLN A 100 12.33 -8.76 -15.95
N PHE A 101 11.51 -8.76 -14.89
CA PHE A 101 10.47 -7.77 -14.71
C PHE A 101 11.00 -6.57 -13.93
N GLU A 102 10.81 -5.39 -14.50
CA GLU A 102 10.95 -4.10 -13.82
C GLU A 102 9.64 -3.34 -13.95
N ALA A 103 9.13 -2.76 -12.86
CA ALA A 103 7.89 -2.00 -12.87
C ALA A 103 8.01 -0.77 -13.77
N GLN A 104 6.95 -0.45 -14.51
CA GLN A 104 6.90 0.72 -15.38
C GLN A 104 6.51 1.98 -14.62
N PHE A 105 5.77 1.83 -13.53
CA PHE A 105 5.24 2.94 -12.78
C PHE A 105 5.61 2.85 -11.30
N SER A 106 6.11 3.96 -10.75
CA SER A 106 6.23 4.08 -9.30
C SER A 106 4.94 4.56 -8.66
N LEU A 107 4.83 4.36 -7.35
CA LEU A 107 3.75 4.93 -6.55
C LEU A 107 3.64 6.45 -6.75
N ARG A 108 4.78 7.15 -6.84
CA ARG A 108 4.84 8.60 -7.06
C ARG A 108 4.22 9.02 -8.39
N ASP A 109 4.47 8.25 -9.45
CA ASP A 109 3.99 8.56 -10.80
C ASP A 109 2.47 8.39 -10.90
N MET A 110 1.94 7.33 -10.27
CA MET A 110 0.53 6.96 -10.42
C MET A 110 -0.41 7.64 -9.42
N LEU A 111 0.10 8.12 -8.30
CA LEU A 111 -0.72 8.68 -7.23
C LEU A 111 -1.68 9.81 -7.69
N PRO A 112 -1.24 10.79 -8.50
CA PRO A 112 -2.11 11.85 -8.99
C PRO A 112 -3.30 11.31 -9.79
N PHE A 113 -3.07 10.30 -10.63
CA PHE A 113 -4.12 9.66 -11.44
C PHE A 113 -5.10 8.87 -10.56
N MET A 114 -4.60 8.12 -9.58
CA MET A 114 -5.43 7.37 -8.63
C MET A 114 -6.38 8.30 -7.84
N ILE A 115 -5.89 9.46 -7.40
CA ILE A 115 -6.68 10.44 -6.65
C ILE A 115 -7.74 11.11 -7.53
N GLN A 116 -7.43 11.41 -8.79
CA GLN A 116 -8.39 12.00 -9.71
C GLN A 116 -9.56 11.06 -10.01
N ASP A 117 -9.30 9.77 -10.17
CA ASP A 117 -10.35 8.74 -10.37
C ASP A 117 -11.31 8.66 -9.17
N GLN A 118 -10.78 8.72 -7.94
CA GLN A 118 -11.61 8.75 -6.72
C GLN A 118 -12.53 9.98 -6.68
N LYS A 119 -12.00 11.18 -6.96
CA LYS A 119 -12.81 12.41 -6.99
C LYS A 119 -13.94 12.38 -8.03
N LYS A 120 -13.79 11.59 -9.10
CA LYS A 120 -14.81 11.42 -10.13
C LYS A 120 -15.92 10.45 -9.71
N LYS A 121 -15.62 9.47 -8.84
CA LYS A 121 -16.60 8.51 -8.31
C LYS A 121 -17.45 9.09 -7.17
N ASP A 122 -16.94 10.09 -6.46
CA ASP A 122 -17.66 10.77 -5.38
C ASP A 122 -18.60 11.90 -5.89
N LYS A 123 -18.67 12.11 -7.21
CA LYS A 123 -19.59 13.05 -7.88
C LYS A 123 -20.67 12.29 -8.64
#